data_AF-A0A946CHB2-F1
#
_entry.id   AF-A0A946CHB2-F1
#
_cell.length_a   1.000
_cell.length_b   1.000
_cell.length_c   1.000
_cell.angle_alpha   90.00
_cell.angle_beta   90.00
_cell.angle_gamma   90.00
#
_symmetry.space_group_name_H-M   'P 1'
#
loop_
_entity.id
_entity.type
_entity.pdbx_description
1 polymer ?
#
loop_
_entity_poly.entity_id
_entity_poly.type
_entity_poly.pdbx_seq_one_letter_code
_entity_poly.pdbx_strand_id
1 'polypeptide(L)'
;MKPVLPLIFVFALAACGGTSAAWVKEGASKEQVRADQAACRAQAEGAIGRSESFTRDIRGSTGGGREDTRTVVSESRDRKVARSFESVFSRCMAARGYVHPKS
;
A
#
# COMPACT_ATOMS: atom_id res chain seq x y z
N MET A 1 19.28 -47.50 19.29
CA MET A 1 19.84 -46.36 18.53
C MET A 1 18.74 -45.86 17.60
N LYS A 2 18.29 -44.61 17.77
CA LYS A 2 17.19 -44.00 17.01
C LYS A 2 17.76 -43.21 15.83
N PRO A 3 17.38 -43.49 14.58
CA PRO A 3 17.42 -42.50 13.52
C PRO A 3 15.99 -42.02 13.26
N VAL A 4 15.68 -40.82 13.73
CA VAL A 4 14.44 -40.13 13.39
C VAL A 4 14.82 -38.81 12.72
N LEU A 5 14.27 -38.63 11.51
CA LEU A 5 14.24 -37.41 10.69
C LEU A 5 15.54 -37.05 9.94
N PRO A 6 15.43 -36.43 8.73
CA PRO A 6 14.47 -35.37 8.43
C PRO A 6 13.60 -35.58 7.19
N LEU A 7 12.27 -35.63 7.41
CA LEU A 7 11.32 -34.87 6.61
C LEU A 7 11.71 -33.40 6.73
N ILE A 8 11.87 -32.70 5.61
CA ILE A 8 11.79 -31.24 5.37
C ILE A 8 12.72 -30.99 4.19
N PHE A 9 12.29 -31.38 3.00
CA PHE A 9 12.76 -30.76 1.76
C PHE A 9 11.56 -30.80 0.82
N VAL A 10 11.44 -29.80 -0.05
CA VAL A 10 10.30 -29.52 -0.94
C VAL A 10 9.24 -28.56 -0.35
N PHE A 11 9.67 -27.34 -0.02
CA PHE A 11 8.83 -26.15 -0.12
C PHE A 11 9.62 -25.08 -0.90
N ALA A 12 9.70 -25.24 -2.23
CA ALA A 12 10.48 -24.36 -3.10
C ALA A 12 9.73 -23.93 -4.38
N LEU A 13 8.46 -23.54 -4.28
CA LEU A 13 7.68 -23.03 -5.43
C LEU A 13 6.86 -21.76 -5.11
N ALA A 14 7.42 -20.79 -4.41
CA ALA A 14 6.74 -19.51 -4.18
C ALA A 14 7.66 -18.31 -4.32
N ALA A 15 8.11 -18.02 -5.54
CA ALA A 15 8.72 -16.72 -5.87
C ALA A 15 8.48 -16.29 -7.32
N CYS A 16 7.23 -16.38 -7.78
CA CYS A 16 6.75 -15.53 -8.88
C CYS A 16 5.95 -14.39 -8.23
N GLY A 17 6.65 -13.39 -7.70
CA GLY A 17 6.06 -12.27 -6.98
C GLY A 17 6.75 -10.99 -7.41
N GLY A 18 6.03 -10.19 -8.20
CA GLY A 18 6.55 -9.07 -8.97
C GLY A 18 7.36 -8.03 -8.19
N THR A 19 8.18 -7.35 -8.97
CA THR A 19 9.17 -6.34 -8.62
C THR A 19 8.52 -5.07 -8.06
N SER A 20 8.00 -5.14 -6.84
CA SER A 20 7.69 -3.96 -6.03
C SER A 20 8.84 -3.80 -5.04
N ALA A 21 9.41 -2.59 -4.97
CA ALA A 21 10.51 -2.26 -4.06
C ALA A 21 10.23 -2.83 -2.67
N ALA A 22 10.96 -3.88 -2.29
CA ALA A 22 10.60 -4.71 -1.16
C ALA A 22 10.94 -3.96 0.14
N TRP A 23 9.92 -3.62 0.92
CA TRP A 23 10.11 -3.11 2.28
C TRP A 23 10.89 -4.12 3.13
N VAL A 24 11.97 -3.68 3.76
CA VAL A 24 12.89 -4.55 4.52
C VAL A 24 12.81 -4.21 6.00
N LYS A 25 12.79 -5.25 6.83
CA LYS A 25 12.92 -5.16 8.29
C LYS A 25 13.70 -6.36 8.79
N GLU A 26 14.74 -6.14 9.59
CA GLU A 26 15.55 -7.21 10.15
C GLU A 26 14.69 -8.14 11.02
N GLY A 27 14.85 -9.45 10.83
CA GLY A 27 14.12 -10.48 11.56
C GLY A 27 12.63 -10.64 11.18
N ALA A 28 12.10 -9.87 10.23
CA ALA A 28 10.71 -10.03 9.78
C ALA A 28 10.58 -11.20 8.79
N SER A 29 9.63 -12.11 9.06
CA SER A 29 9.28 -13.16 8.09
C SER A 29 8.53 -12.58 6.90
N LYS A 30 8.52 -13.27 5.76
CA LYS A 30 7.79 -12.83 4.56
C LYS A 30 6.28 -12.73 4.84
N GLU A 31 5.76 -13.61 5.67
CA GLU A 31 4.37 -13.64 6.11
C GLU A 31 4.05 -12.39 6.94
N GLN A 32 4.94 -12.02 7.84
CA GLN A 32 4.82 -10.80 8.64
C GLN A 32 4.86 -9.55 7.76
N VAL A 33 5.78 -9.49 6.80
CA VAL A 33 5.85 -8.37 5.85
C VAL A 33 4.55 -8.24 5.06
N ARG A 34 3.98 -9.35 4.58
CA ARG A 34 2.70 -9.33 3.85
C ARG A 34 1.53 -8.90 4.72
N ALA A 35 1.45 -9.39 5.96
CA ALA A 35 0.40 -9.00 6.90
C ALA A 35 0.49 -7.51 7.24
N ASP A 36 1.69 -7.00 7.48
CA ASP A 36 1.95 -5.59 7.76
C ASP A 36 1.59 -4.69 6.56
N GLN A 37 1.97 -5.10 5.35
CA GLN A 37 1.59 -4.39 4.13
C GLN A 37 0.07 -4.38 3.92
N ALA A 38 -0.62 -5.50 4.14
CA ALA A 38 -2.08 -5.56 4.03
C ALA A 38 -2.76 -4.63 5.04
N ALA A 39 -2.28 -4.62 6.29
CA ALA A 39 -2.80 -3.71 7.33
C ALA A 39 -2.56 -2.24 6.98
N CYS A 40 -1.36 -1.89 6.52
CA CYS A 40 -1.04 -0.52 6.11
C CYS A 40 -1.82 -0.08 4.86
N ARG A 41 -2.10 -1.00 3.93
CA ARG A 41 -2.97 -0.74 2.78
C ARG A 41 -4.39 -0.42 3.20
N ALA A 42 -4.99 -1.24 4.06
CA ALA A 42 -6.33 -0.99 4.59
C ALA A 42 -6.42 0.36 5.32
N GLN A 43 -5.37 0.73 6.08
CA GLN A 43 -5.30 2.04 6.74
C GLN A 43 -5.23 3.20 5.73
N ALA A 44 -4.42 3.07 4.68
CA ALA A 44 -4.29 4.08 3.64
C ALA A 44 -5.59 4.24 2.83
N GLU A 45 -6.23 3.14 2.44
CA GLU A 45 -7.54 3.15 1.76
C GLU A 45 -8.60 3.82 2.62
N GLY A 46 -8.69 3.50 3.91
CA GLY A 46 -9.63 4.13 4.84
C GLY A 46 -9.35 5.62 5.11
N ALA A 47 -8.11 6.07 5.02
CA ALA A 47 -7.77 7.50 5.12
C ALA A 47 -8.18 8.28 3.86
N ILE A 48 -7.94 7.69 2.68
CA ILE A 48 -8.29 8.30 1.40
C ILE A 48 -9.79 8.36 1.21
N GLY A 49 -10.52 7.27 1.48
CA GLY A 49 -11.98 7.24 1.33
C GLY A 49 -12.67 8.35 2.12
N ARG A 50 -12.18 8.64 3.34
CA ARG A 50 -12.65 9.77 4.17
C ARG A 50 -12.30 11.13 3.57
N SER A 51 -11.11 11.30 2.99
CA SER A 51 -10.73 12.55 2.32
C SER A 51 -11.53 12.79 1.04
N GLU A 52 -11.84 11.72 0.30
CA GLU A 52 -12.62 11.75 -0.93
C GLU A 52 -14.08 12.13 -0.70
N SER A 53 -14.70 11.59 0.36
CA SER A 53 -16.08 11.91 0.74
C SER A 53 -16.19 13.39 1.12
N PHE A 54 -15.30 13.88 1.98
CA PHE A 54 -15.26 15.28 2.40
C PHE A 54 -15.08 16.24 1.21
N THR A 55 -14.18 15.90 0.28
CA THR A 55 -13.94 16.73 -0.92
C THR A 55 -15.16 16.75 -1.86
N ARG A 56 -15.89 15.64 -1.95
CA ARG A 56 -17.10 15.53 -2.78
C ARG A 56 -18.24 16.37 -2.23
N ASP A 57 -18.44 16.37 -0.92
CA ASP A 57 -19.49 17.14 -0.25
C ASP A 57 -19.29 18.65 -0.44
N ILE A 58 -18.05 19.15 -0.32
CA ILE A 58 -17.72 20.56 -0.60
C ILE A 58 -18.04 20.94 -2.05
N ARG A 59 -17.72 20.06 -3.01
CA ARG A 59 -17.89 20.35 -4.44
C ARG A 59 -19.35 20.29 -4.89
N GLY A 60 -20.18 19.46 -4.27
CA GLY A 60 -21.63 19.49 -4.48
C GLY A 60 -22.23 20.88 -4.21
N SER A 61 -21.55 21.67 -3.37
CA SER A 61 -21.90 23.07 -3.09
C SER A 61 -21.32 24.08 -4.10
N THR A 62 -20.34 23.70 -4.95
CA THR A 62 -19.66 24.58 -5.92
C THR A 62 -19.84 24.07 -7.37
N GLY A 63 -21.08 24.10 -7.87
CA GLY A 63 -21.44 23.60 -9.20
C GLY A 63 -21.22 24.63 -10.32
N GLY A 64 -20.18 24.46 -11.14
CA GLY A 64 -20.02 25.24 -12.38
C GLY A 64 -18.65 25.08 -13.03
N GLY A 65 -18.50 24.11 -13.94
CA GLY A 65 -17.25 23.94 -14.71
C GLY A 65 -17.44 23.14 -15.99
N ARG A 66 -16.88 23.65 -17.10
CA ARG A 66 -16.87 23.04 -18.46
C ARG A 66 -16.26 21.64 -18.45
N GLU A 67 -16.74 20.78 -19.35
CA GLU A 67 -16.39 19.35 -19.47
C GLU A 67 -14.87 19.11 -19.55
N ASP A 68 -14.14 19.91 -20.34
CA ASP A 68 -12.69 19.76 -20.54
C ASP A 68 -11.89 19.99 -19.24
N THR A 69 -12.37 20.89 -18.40
CA THR A 69 -11.78 21.15 -17.08
C THR A 69 -12.05 19.98 -16.13
N ARG A 70 -13.14 19.22 -16.33
CA ARG A 70 -13.44 18.06 -15.49
C ARG A 70 -12.42 16.94 -15.68
N THR A 71 -12.00 16.67 -16.92
CA THR A 71 -11.02 15.62 -17.25
C THR A 71 -9.63 15.92 -16.69
N VAL A 72 -9.14 17.16 -16.82
CA VAL A 72 -7.83 17.55 -16.25
C VAL A 72 -7.87 17.50 -14.72
N VAL A 73 -8.98 17.90 -14.12
CA VAL A 73 -9.17 17.84 -12.67
C VAL A 73 -9.28 16.39 -12.17
N SER A 74 -9.91 15.48 -12.93
CA SER A 74 -9.97 14.06 -12.56
C SER A 74 -8.59 13.41 -12.63
N GLU A 75 -7.82 13.60 -13.70
CA GLU A 75 -6.48 13.00 -13.80
C GLU A 75 -5.53 13.54 -12.71
N SER A 76 -5.57 14.85 -12.47
CA SER A 76 -4.79 15.48 -11.39
C SER A 76 -5.18 14.94 -10.02
N ARG A 77 -6.48 14.63 -9.82
CA ARG A 77 -6.99 14.03 -8.60
C ARG A 77 -6.49 12.60 -8.44
N ASP A 78 -6.53 11.77 -9.48
CA ASP A 78 -6.04 10.39 -9.43
C ASP A 78 -4.56 10.36 -9.05
N ARG A 79 -3.75 11.25 -9.64
CA ARG A 79 -2.35 11.43 -9.26
C ARG A 79 -2.19 11.89 -7.81
N LYS A 80 -3.00 12.83 -7.34
CA LYS A 80 -2.96 13.30 -5.95
C LYS A 80 -3.38 12.21 -4.98
N VAL A 81 -4.41 11.43 -5.30
CA VAL A 81 -4.89 10.29 -4.51
C VAL A 81 -3.82 9.21 -4.43
N ALA A 82 -3.17 8.87 -5.54
CA ALA A 82 -2.06 7.92 -5.56
C ALA A 82 -0.88 8.39 -4.69
N ARG A 83 -0.51 9.68 -4.74
CA ARG A 83 0.54 10.25 -3.87
C ARG A 83 0.15 10.24 -2.40
N SER A 84 -1.10 10.56 -2.09
CA SER A 84 -1.62 10.52 -0.72
C SER A 84 -1.64 9.09 -0.17
N PHE A 85 -2.05 8.12 -1.00
CA PHE A 85 -1.97 6.69 -0.67
C PHE A 85 -0.56 6.30 -0.31
N GLU A 86 0.39 6.56 -1.21
CA GLU A 86 1.78 6.18 -1.03
C GLU A 86 2.36 6.84 0.23
N SER A 87 2.06 8.12 0.47
CA SER A 87 2.53 8.81 1.67
C SER A 87 1.98 8.20 2.96
N VAL A 88 0.71 7.81 3.02
CA VAL A 88 0.11 7.22 4.22
C VAL A 88 0.62 5.79 4.42
N PHE A 89 0.69 5.03 3.34
CA PHE A 89 1.22 3.67 3.32
C PHE A 89 2.69 3.63 3.78
N SER A 90 3.54 4.47 3.19
CA SER A 90 4.97 4.58 3.53
C SER A 90 5.18 4.96 5.00
N ARG A 91 4.40 5.92 5.53
CA ARG A 91 4.47 6.29 6.95
C ARG A 91 4.07 5.14 7.87
N CYS A 92 3.04 4.37 7.50
CA CYS A 92 2.63 3.20 8.25
C CYS A 92 3.74 2.13 8.29
N MET A 93 4.34 1.82 7.13
CA MET A 93 5.44 0.86 7.04
C MET A 93 6.67 1.32 7.84
N ALA A 94 7.03 2.61 7.73
CA ALA A 94 8.13 3.20 8.48
C ALA A 94 7.89 3.15 10.00
N ALA A 95 6.67 3.46 10.46
CA ALA A 95 6.30 3.36 11.88
C ALA A 95 6.38 1.93 12.43
N ARG A 96 6.22 0.92 11.57
CA ARG A 96 6.43 -0.50 11.91
C ARG A 96 7.90 -0.93 11.87
N GLY A 97 8.81 -0.02 11.51
CA GLY A 97 10.25 -0.26 11.45
C GLY A 97 10.73 -0.84 10.12
N TYR A 98 9.94 -0.72 9.05
CA TYR A 98 10.40 -1.10 7.71
C TYR A 98 11.12 0.06 7.01
N VAL A 99 12.17 -0.28 6.28
CA VAL A 99 12.92 0.63 5.43
C VAL A 99 12.54 0.39 3.98
N HIS A 100 12.33 1.48 3.24
CA HIS A 100 12.09 1.43 1.81
C HIS A 100 13.44 1.44 1.08
N PRO A 101 13.73 0.50 0.16
CA PRO A 101 15.04 0.40 -0.48
C PRO A 101 15.37 1.54 -1.48
N LYS A 102 14.51 2.56 -1.61
CA LYS A 102 14.81 3.81 -2.34
C LYS A 102 15.18 5.00 -1.45
N SER A 103 15.43 4.80 -0.15
CA SER A 103 16.04 5.85 0.69
C SER A 103 17.56 5.80 0.60
#